data_AF-A0A6I7X1G2-F1
#
_entry.id   AF-A0A6I7X1G2-F1
#
_cell.length_a   1.000
_cell.length_b   1.000
_cell.length_c   1.000
_cell.angle_alpha   90.00
_cell.angle_beta   90.00
_cell.angle_gamma   90.00
#
_symmetry.space_group_name_H-M   'P 1'
#
loop_
_entity.id
_entity.type
_entity.pdbx_description
1 polymer ?
#
loop_
_entity_poly.entity_id
_entity_poly.type
_entity_poly.pdbx_seq_one_letter_code
_entity_poly.pdbx_strand_id
1 'polypeptide(L)'
;MKNSVFLLLLMIIPLNAEAYIYGGSNLGYYGYPSHDCNEPVKPFNPYSFTSQWEIDSYNAQVKNYNSQLQDYIACLEEYTDNANNDIKRIQEKAREALMIKIIGSGSPP
;
A
#
# COMPACT_ATOMS: atom_id res chain seq x y z
N MET A 1 -3.12 -1.79 -51.46
CA MET A 1 -3.75 -0.62 -50.80
C MET A 1 -4.85 -1.02 -49.81
N LYS A 2 -5.82 -1.89 -50.16
CA LYS A 2 -6.87 -2.35 -49.21
C LYS A 2 -6.33 -2.95 -47.89
N ASN A 3 -5.28 -3.77 -47.95
CA ASN A 3 -4.69 -4.39 -46.75
C ASN A 3 -3.90 -3.39 -45.88
N SER A 4 -3.38 -2.31 -46.47
CA SER A 4 -2.67 -1.24 -45.74
C SER A 4 -3.63 -0.31 -44.99
N VAL A 5 -4.83 -0.09 -45.52
CA VAL A 5 -5.89 0.68 -44.84
C VAL A 5 -6.44 -0.06 -43.62
N PHE A 6 -6.52 -1.39 -43.70
CA PHE A 6 -6.97 -2.24 -42.58
C PHE A 6 -5.98 -2.22 -41.39
N LEU A 7 -4.67 -2.18 -41.67
CA LEU A 7 -3.62 -2.01 -40.65
C LEU A 7 -3.63 -0.61 -40.03
N LEU A 8 -3.97 0.44 -40.79
CA LEU A 8 -4.10 1.80 -40.26
C LEU A 8 -5.32 1.97 -39.34
N LEU A 9 -6.42 1.24 -39.62
CA LEU A 9 -7.64 1.29 -38.80
C LEU A 9 -7.45 0.66 -37.41
N LEU A 10 -6.57 -0.33 -37.27
CA LEU A 10 -6.25 -0.99 -36.00
C LEU A 10 -5.51 -0.08 -35.00
N MET A 11 -4.83 0.98 -35.47
CA MET A 11 -4.14 1.94 -34.59
C MET A 11 -5.04 3.03 -33.98
N ILE A 12 -6.31 3.11 -34.40
CA ILE A 12 -7.24 4.16 -33.94
C ILE A 12 -8.14 3.65 -32.81
N ILE A 13 -7.95 2.40 -32.33
CA ILE A 13 -8.70 1.90 -31.19
C ILE A 13 -8.18 2.62 -29.93
N PRO A 14 -8.97 3.49 -29.28
CA PRO A 14 -8.55 4.08 -28.02
C PRO A 14 -8.47 2.94 -26.99
N LEU A 15 -7.26 2.57 -26.60
CA LEU A 15 -7.04 1.75 -25.42
C LEU A 15 -7.46 2.61 -24.23
N ASN A 16 -8.65 2.36 -23.70
CA ASN A 16 -9.03 2.89 -22.38
C ASN A 16 -8.03 2.29 -21.38
N ALA A 17 -7.06 3.09 -20.98
CA ALA A 17 -6.09 2.71 -19.97
C ALA A 17 -6.78 2.75 -18.61
N GLU A 18 -7.46 1.66 -18.26
CA GLU A 18 -7.89 1.39 -16.89
C GLU A 18 -6.61 1.19 -16.06
N ALA A 19 -6.20 2.21 -15.30
CA ALA A 19 -5.07 2.11 -14.40
C ALA A 19 -5.47 1.25 -13.20
N TYR A 20 -5.27 -0.07 -13.28
CA TYR A 20 -5.48 -0.93 -12.12
C TYR A 20 -4.41 -0.61 -11.06
N ILE A 21 -4.81 0.00 -9.95
CA ILE A 21 -3.91 0.25 -8.81
C ILE A 21 -3.67 -1.08 -8.09
N TYR A 22 -2.50 -1.64 -8.37
CA TYR A 22 -2.00 -2.86 -7.74
C TYR A 22 -1.55 -2.60 -6.29
N GLY A 23 -1.89 -3.51 -5.38
CA GLY A 23 -1.50 -3.47 -3.97
C GLY A 23 -2.65 -3.77 -3.01
N GLY A 24 -2.33 -3.89 -1.73
CA GLY A 24 -3.31 -4.11 -0.66
C GLY A 24 -4.17 -2.88 -0.36
N SER A 25 -5.05 -3.02 0.63
CA SER A 25 -6.09 -2.04 1.00
C SER A 25 -6.36 -2.16 2.49
N ASN A 26 -6.49 -1.05 3.21
CA ASN A 26 -7.01 -1.08 4.58
C ASN A 26 -8.48 -0.63 4.65
N LEU A 27 -9.10 -0.24 3.52
CA LEU A 27 -10.52 0.11 3.48
C LEU A 27 -11.38 -1.02 4.05
N GLY A 28 -11.99 -0.75 5.21
CA GLY A 28 -12.94 -1.63 5.87
C GLY A 28 -14.38 -1.18 5.66
N TYR A 29 -15.33 -2.03 6.05
CA TYR A 29 -16.76 -1.72 5.96
C TYR A 29 -17.18 -0.50 6.80
N TYR A 30 -16.54 -0.28 7.96
CA TYR A 30 -16.87 0.80 8.89
C TYR A 30 -15.95 2.03 8.77
N GLY A 31 -15.13 2.11 7.72
CA GLY A 31 -14.20 3.20 7.49
C GLY A 31 -12.74 2.72 7.42
N TYR A 32 -11.83 3.58 7.87
CA TYR A 32 -10.39 3.32 7.83
C TYR A 32 -9.91 2.92 9.24
N PRO A 33 -9.68 1.62 9.52
CA PRO A 33 -9.26 1.16 10.84
C PRO A 33 -7.85 1.65 11.15
N SER A 34 -7.49 1.76 12.43
CA SER A 34 -6.08 1.91 12.84
C SER A 34 -5.29 0.63 12.54
N HIS A 35 -3.96 0.74 12.45
CA HIS A 35 -3.10 -0.43 12.30
C HIS A 35 -3.20 -1.35 13.54
N ASP A 36 -2.95 -2.63 13.33
CA ASP A 36 -2.92 -3.68 14.35
C ASP A 36 -1.49 -4.21 14.62
N CYS A 37 -0.47 -3.48 14.16
CA CYS A 37 0.94 -3.80 14.36
C CYS A 37 1.32 -3.92 15.85
N ASN A 38 2.07 -4.97 16.19
CA ASN A 38 2.49 -5.25 17.56
C ASN A 38 3.77 -4.51 17.92
N GLU A 39 3.69 -3.56 18.84
CA GLU A 39 4.86 -2.81 19.31
C GLU A 39 5.78 -3.71 20.17
N PRO A 40 7.08 -3.79 19.87
CA PRO A 40 8.02 -4.62 20.63
C PRO A 40 8.35 -4.01 21.99
N VAL A 41 8.51 -4.86 23.01
CA VAL A 41 8.90 -4.42 24.35
C VAL A 41 10.43 -4.30 24.45
N LYS A 42 10.92 -3.10 24.75
CA LYS A 42 12.34 -2.85 24.92
C LYS A 42 12.91 -3.63 26.12
N PRO A 43 14.05 -4.34 25.97
CA PRO A 43 14.72 -5.00 27.09
C PRO A 43 15.11 -3.99 28.17
N PHE A 44 15.05 -4.43 29.43
CA PHE A 44 15.56 -3.64 30.55
C PHE A 44 17.07 -3.47 30.42
N ASN A 45 17.57 -2.24 30.64
CA ASN A 45 19.00 -1.96 30.61
C ASN A 45 19.63 -2.19 32.00
N PRO A 46 20.47 -3.22 32.18
CA PRO A 46 21.09 -3.50 33.47
C PRO A 46 22.07 -2.41 33.89
N TYR A 47 22.18 -2.14 35.19
CA TYR A 47 23.14 -1.17 35.72
C TYR A 47 24.60 -1.65 35.59
N SER A 48 24.82 -2.95 35.76
CA SER A 48 26.10 -3.62 35.54
C SER A 48 25.88 -5.08 35.16
N PHE A 49 26.91 -5.69 34.55
CA PHE A 49 26.99 -7.12 34.33
C PHE A 49 28.04 -7.69 35.29
N THR A 50 27.70 -8.77 35.99
CA THR A 50 28.54 -9.45 36.96
C THR A 50 29.12 -10.77 36.44
N SER A 51 28.68 -11.20 35.26
CA SER A 51 29.11 -12.47 34.66
C SER A 51 28.84 -12.52 33.16
N GLN A 52 29.48 -13.47 32.48
CA GLN A 52 29.27 -13.70 31.04
C GLN A 52 27.82 -14.12 30.72
N TRP A 53 27.18 -14.88 31.60
CA TRP A 53 25.81 -15.35 31.35
C TRP A 53 24.80 -14.18 31.29
N GLU A 54 24.98 -13.14 32.11
CA GLU A 54 24.12 -11.96 32.09
C GLU A 54 24.27 -11.17 30.78
N ILE A 55 25.52 -11.07 30.29
CA ILE A 55 25.83 -10.45 29.00
C ILE A 55 25.15 -11.24 27.88
N ASP A 56 25.30 -12.56 27.87
CA ASP A 56 24.74 -13.42 26.83
C ASP A 56 23.20 -13.38 26.84
N SER A 57 22.59 -13.39 28.03
CA SER A 57 21.14 -13.26 28.21
C SER A 57 20.62 -11.91 27.71
N TYR A 58 21.28 -10.81 28.06
CA TYR A 58 20.90 -9.48 27.58
C TYR A 58 21.06 -9.36 26.06
N ASN A 59 22.15 -9.88 25.49
CA ASN A 59 22.37 -9.90 24.05
C ASN A 59 21.28 -10.68 23.32
N ALA A 60 20.82 -11.81 23.88
CA ALA A 60 19.70 -12.56 23.32
C ALA A 60 18.39 -11.75 23.33
N GLN A 61 18.11 -11.03 24.41
CA GLN A 61 16.94 -10.14 24.50
C GLN A 61 17.01 -8.99 23.50
N VAL A 62 18.17 -8.34 23.36
CA VAL A 62 18.38 -7.27 22.37
C VAL A 62 18.20 -7.79 20.94
N LYS A 63 18.75 -8.97 20.63
CA LYS A 63 18.57 -9.60 19.32
C LYS A 63 17.08 -9.86 19.03
N ASN A 64 16.35 -10.36 20.01
CA ASN A 64 14.92 -10.63 19.87
C ASN A 64 14.11 -9.34 19.70
N TYR A 65 14.38 -8.30 20.50
CA TYR A 65 13.77 -6.97 20.35
C TYR A 65 14.02 -6.39 18.95
N ASN A 66 15.27 -6.45 18.46
CA ASN A 66 15.60 -5.92 17.15
C ASN A 66 14.84 -6.65 16.04
N SER A 67 14.65 -7.97 16.15
CA SER A 67 13.83 -8.74 15.21
C SER A 67 12.39 -8.25 15.21
N GLN A 68 11.76 -8.18 16.39
CA GLN A 68 10.37 -7.73 16.50
C GLN A 68 10.19 -6.28 16.04
N LEU A 69 11.22 -5.43 16.24
CA LEU A 69 11.21 -4.06 15.75
C LEU A 69 11.19 -3.98 14.23
N GLN A 70 11.91 -4.87 13.54
CA GLN A 70 11.84 -4.93 12.07
C GLN A 70 10.45 -5.37 11.60
N ASP A 71 9.86 -6.37 12.26
CA ASP A 71 8.50 -6.84 11.94
C ASP A 71 7.46 -5.74 12.16
N TYR A 72 7.58 -4.98 13.24
CA TYR A 72 6.73 -3.83 13.54
C TYR A 72 6.84 -2.72 12.48
N ILE A 73 8.08 -2.37 12.08
CA ILE A 73 8.31 -1.37 11.03
C ILE A 73 7.72 -1.82 9.70
N ALA A 74 7.97 -3.07 9.30
CA ALA A 74 7.45 -3.62 8.05
C ALA A 74 5.91 -3.60 8.02
N CYS A 75 5.25 -3.92 9.14
CA CYS A 75 3.79 -3.83 9.26
C CYS A 75 3.28 -2.38 9.07
N LEU A 76 3.95 -1.39 9.66
CA LEU A 76 3.58 0.02 9.48
C LEU A 76 3.80 0.52 8.05
N GLU A 77 4.86 0.06 7.40
CA GLU A 77 5.13 0.34 5.98
C GLU A 77 4.02 -0.23 5.09
N GLU A 78 3.65 -1.50 5.29
CA GLU A 78 2.54 -2.12 4.55
C GLU A 78 1.22 -1.37 4.76
N TYR A 79 0.88 -1.04 6.00
CA TYR A 79 -0.33 -0.28 6.31
C TYR A 79 -0.32 1.09 5.59
N THR A 80 0.83 1.76 5.52
CA THR A 80 0.97 3.05 4.84
C THR A 80 0.88 2.92 3.32
N ASP A 81 1.49 1.89 2.75
CA ASP A 81 1.42 1.61 1.32
C ASP A 81 -0.01 1.30 0.88
N ASN A 82 -0.73 0.50 1.66
CA ASN A 82 -2.15 0.23 1.43
C ASN A 82 -2.98 1.52 1.46
N ALA A 83 -2.70 2.44 2.39
CA ALA A 83 -3.37 3.75 2.43
C ALA A 83 -3.12 4.60 1.20
N ASN A 84 -1.89 4.63 0.71
CA ASN A 84 -1.55 5.33 -0.51
C ASN A 84 -2.26 4.72 -1.72
N ASN A 85 -2.39 3.40 -1.77
CA ASN A 85 -3.14 2.71 -2.82
C ASN A 85 -4.63 3.04 -2.75
N ASP A 86 -5.22 3.03 -1.56
CA ASP A 86 -6.62 3.39 -1.33
C ASP A 86 -6.93 4.83 -1.78
N ILE A 87 -6.07 5.79 -1.43
CA ILE A 87 -6.18 7.19 -1.86
C ILE A 87 -6.17 7.30 -3.38
N LYS A 88 -5.24 6.62 -4.06
CA LYS A 88 -5.17 6.62 -5.52
C LYS A 88 -6.45 6.06 -6.13
N ARG A 89 -7.00 4.95 -5.59
CA ARG A 89 -8.24 4.32 -6.10
C ARG A 89 -9.42 5.26 -5.96
N ILE A 90 -9.53 5.95 -4.82
CA ILE A 90 -10.57 6.95 -4.58
C ILE A 90 -10.44 8.12 -5.57
N GLN A 91 -9.23 8.63 -5.81
CA GLN A 91 -8.97 9.72 -6.75
C GLN A 91 -9.29 9.33 -8.20
N GLU A 92 -9.00 8.11 -8.61
CA GLU A 92 -9.37 7.57 -9.93
C GLU A 92 -10.88 7.48 -10.08
N LYS A 93 -11.58 6.87 -9.11
CA LYS A 93 -13.05 6.75 -9.14
C LYS A 93 -13.75 8.10 -9.14
N ALA A 94 -13.22 9.08 -8.40
CA ALA A 94 -13.73 10.45 -8.43
C ALA A 94 -13.56 11.10 -9.81
N ARG A 95 -12.41 10.91 -10.46
CA ARG A 95 -12.15 11.40 -11.82
C ARG A 95 -13.04 10.72 -12.86
N GLU A 96 -13.22 9.41 -12.78
CA GLU A 96 -14.15 8.66 -13.63
C GLU A 96 -15.57 9.23 -13.53
N ALA A 97 -16.08 9.45 -12.32
CA ALA A 97 -17.41 10.01 -12.11
C ALA A 97 -17.57 11.41 -12.73
N LEU A 98 -16.54 12.26 -12.62
CA LEU A 98 -16.53 13.57 -13.28
C LEU A 98 -16.55 13.44 -14.80
N MET A 99 -15.76 12.53 -15.37
CA MET A 99 -15.72 12.30 -16.82
C MET A 99 -17.05 11.75 -17.35
N ILE A 100 -17.66 10.80 -16.65
CA ILE A 100 -18.99 10.26 -16.99
C ILE A 100 -20.02 11.39 -17.00
N LYS A 101 -19.97 12.30 -16.02
CA LYS A 101 -20.89 13.44 -15.97
C LYS A 101 -20.70 14.39 -17.16
N ILE A 102 -19.46 14.66 -17.55
CA ILE A 102 -19.15 15.53 -18.70
C ILE A 102 -19.62 14.88 -20.01
N ILE A 103 -19.33 13.60 -20.24
CA ILE A 103 -19.73 12.87 -21.45
C ILE A 103 -21.25 12.66 -21.49
N GLY A 104 -21.88 12.34 -20.35
CA GLY A 104 -23.33 12.19 -20.22
C GLY A 104 -24.11 13.50 -20.40
N SER A 105 -23.50 14.65 -20.11
CA SER A 105 -24.05 15.97 -20.44
C SER A 105 -23.93 16.36 -21.91
N GLY A 106 -23.22 15.55 -22.71
CA GLY A 106 -23.02 15.72 -24.15
C GLY A 106 -23.90 14.81 -25.02
N SER A 107 -25.10 14.43 -24.57
CA SER A 107 -26.09 13.84 -25.48
C SER A 107 -26.56 14.92 -26.45
N PRO A 108 -26.32 14.81 -27.77
CA PRO A 108 -26.85 15.77 -28.73
C PRO A 108 -28.38 15.58 -28.88
N PRO A 109 -29.14 16.62 -29.26
CA PRO A 109 -30.50 16.42 -29.75
C PRO A 109 -30.53 15.52 -31.00
#